data_AF-A0A924H0W2-F1
#
_entry.id   AF-A0A924H0W2-F1
#
_cell.length_a   1.000
_cell.length_b   1.000
_cell.length_c   1.000
_cell.angle_alpha   90.00
_cell.angle_beta   90.00
_cell.angle_gamma   90.00
#
_symmetry.space_group_name_H-M   'P 1'
#
loop_
_entity.id
_entity.type
_entity.pdbx_description
1 polymer ?
#
loop_
_entity_poly.entity_id
_entity_poly.type
_entity_poly.pdbx_seq_one_letter_code
_entity_poly.pdbx_strand_id
1 'polypeptide(L)'
;MRRIKKQPAPVGFIQLVFFDDATGEVVTLGGAGFLSVEEDAAAWSNVKAFDGESSFQADRLDANRDIYDERRVSAQTCEALTGKPIATLIAEGRAALAAELRGYQRTAMRLVVDNAK
;
A
#
# COMPACT_ATOMS: atom_id res chain seq x y z
N MET A 1 -32.50 -12.12 12.50
CA MET A 1 -31.79 -11.13 11.67
C MET A 1 -30.56 -10.61 12.42
N ARG A 2 -29.33 -10.89 11.98
CA ARG A 2 -28.12 -10.27 12.56
C ARG A 2 -27.91 -8.92 11.87
N ARG A 3 -27.96 -7.81 12.62
CA ARG A 3 -27.51 -6.50 12.11
C ARG A 3 -26.00 -6.58 11.92
N ILE A 4 -25.52 -6.53 10.69
CA ILE A 4 -24.10 -6.29 10.41
C ILE A 4 -23.85 -4.82 10.80
N LYS A 5 -23.11 -4.60 11.90
CA LYS A 5 -22.65 -3.25 12.25
C LYS A 5 -21.62 -2.85 11.19
N LYS A 6 -21.87 -1.74 10.48
CA LYS A 6 -20.89 -1.16 9.56
C LYS A 6 -19.65 -0.81 10.39
N GLN A 7 -18.49 -1.36 10.02
CA GLN A 7 -17.23 -1.04 10.67
C GLN A 7 -16.92 0.46 10.42
N PRO A 8 -16.40 1.20 11.42
CA PRO A 8 -16.01 2.58 11.21
C PRO A 8 -14.95 2.67 10.11
N ALA A 9 -15.01 3.73 9.31
CA ALA A 9 -14.01 4.00 8.29
C ALA A 9 -12.68 4.39 8.96
N PRO A 10 -11.52 3.97 8.42
CA PRO A 10 -10.22 4.42 8.91
C PRO A 10 -10.07 5.95 8.80
N VAL A 11 -9.37 6.55 9.75
CA VAL A 11 -9.03 7.98 9.76
C VAL A 11 -7.69 8.29 9.10
N GLY A 12 -6.88 7.25 8.87
CA GLY A 12 -5.57 7.33 8.23
C GLY A 12 -5.02 5.95 7.90
N PHE A 13 -3.96 5.93 7.10
CA PHE A 13 -3.29 4.71 6.66
C PHE A 13 -1.77 4.90 6.70
N ILE A 14 -1.06 3.79 6.89
CA ILE A 14 0.37 3.70 6.57
C ILE A 14 0.53 2.57 5.56
N GLN A 15 1.12 2.87 4.41
CA GLN A 15 1.45 1.89 3.38
C GLN A 15 2.96 1.78 3.21
N LEU A 16 3.43 0.58 2.87
CA LEU A 16 4.81 0.34 2.49
C LEU A 16 4.87 0.17 0.97
N VAL A 17 5.79 0.88 0.33
CA VAL A 17 5.99 0.85 -1.12
C VAL A 17 7.43 0.46 -1.46
N PHE A 18 7.57 -0.19 -2.61
CA PHE A 18 8.83 -0.58 -3.22
C PHE A 18 8.92 0.03 -4.62
N PHE A 19 9.95 0.82 -4.85
CA PHE A 19 10.30 1.35 -6.17
C PHE A 19 11.08 0.27 -6.92
N ASP A 20 10.42 -0.39 -7.86
CA ASP A 20 10.95 -1.57 -8.52
C ASP A 20 11.71 -1.20 -9.79
N ASP A 21 13.01 -0.92 -9.65
CA ASP A 21 13.89 -0.55 -10.78
C ASP A 21 13.90 -1.58 -11.92
N ALA A 22 13.58 -2.85 -11.65
CA ALA A 22 13.57 -3.89 -12.68
C ALA A 22 12.37 -3.75 -13.63
N THR A 23 11.26 -3.18 -13.16
CA THR A 23 10.02 -3.02 -13.93
C THR A 23 9.66 -1.56 -14.18
N GLY A 24 10.28 -0.62 -13.45
CA GLY A 24 9.92 0.79 -13.44
C GLY A 24 8.61 1.09 -12.69
N GLU A 25 8.08 0.13 -11.95
CA GLU A 25 6.78 0.22 -11.27
C GLU A 25 6.93 0.59 -9.79
N VAL A 26 5.87 1.17 -9.22
CA VAL A 26 5.74 1.35 -7.77
C VAL A 26 4.84 0.25 -7.22
N VAL A 27 5.39 -0.58 -6.33
CA VAL A 27 4.72 -1.77 -5.81
C VAL A 27 4.34 -1.56 -4.35
N THR A 28 3.05 -1.62 -4.03
CA THR A 28 2.60 -1.67 -2.63
C THR A 28 2.92 -3.03 -2.02
N LEU A 29 3.70 -3.03 -0.94
CA LEU A 29 4.11 -4.21 -0.18
C LEU A 29 3.10 -4.60 0.90
N GLY A 30 2.23 -3.66 1.28
CA GLY A 30 1.23 -3.84 2.33
C GLY A 30 0.98 -2.53 3.06
N GLY A 31 0.18 -2.59 4.12
CA GLY A 31 -0.15 -1.43 4.93
C GLY A 31 -1.22 -1.73 5.97
N ALA A 32 -1.52 -0.73 6.79
CA ALA A 32 -2.58 -0.78 7.80
C ALA A 32 -3.42 0.49 7.74
N GLY A 33 -4.71 0.36 8.06
CA GLY A 33 -5.61 1.49 8.31
C GLY A 33 -5.91 1.60 9.80
N PHE A 34 -6.02 2.82 10.31
CA PHE A 34 -6.17 3.11 11.73
C PHE A 34 -7.53 3.73 12.03
N LEU A 35 -8.12 3.41 13.18
CA LEU A 35 -9.47 3.88 13.54
C LEU A 35 -9.44 5.16 14.37
N SER A 36 -8.28 5.53 14.94
CA SER A 36 -8.09 6.80 15.62
C SER A 36 -6.78 7.49 15.20
N VAL A 37 -6.74 8.81 15.39
CA VAL A 37 -5.57 9.63 15.07
C VAL A 37 -4.39 9.27 15.98
N GLU A 38 -4.68 8.85 17.22
CA GLU A 38 -3.69 8.42 18.20
C GLU A 38 -3.04 7.09 17.80
N GLU A 39 -3.81 6.13 17.31
CA GLU A 39 -3.29 4.85 16.79
C GLU A 39 -2.40 5.08 15.57
N ASP A 40 -2.85 5.92 14.63
CA ASP A 40 -2.10 6.31 13.44
C ASP A 40 -0.78 7.00 13.81
N ALA A 41 -0.83 7.98 14.71
CA ALA A 41 0.36 8.69 15.18
C ALA A 41 1.35 7.77 15.92
N ALA A 42 0.83 6.88 16.78
CA ALA A 42 1.65 5.89 17.47
C ALA A 42 2.31 4.92 16.49
N ALA A 43 1.57 4.41 15.51
CA ALA A 43 2.13 3.56 14.46
C ALA A 43 3.20 4.30 13.64
N TRP A 44 2.94 5.55 13.24
CA TRP A 44 3.90 6.35 12.50
C TRP A 44 5.19 6.63 13.28
N SER A 45 5.10 6.85 14.60
CA SER A 45 6.29 7.01 15.43
C SER A 45 7.20 5.77 15.46
N ASN A 46 6.65 4.58 15.20
CA ASN A 46 7.40 3.33 15.14
C ASN A 46 8.06 3.10 13.77
N VAL A 47 7.67 3.86 12.73
CA VAL A 47 8.28 3.79 11.41
C VAL A 47 9.62 4.53 11.43
N LYS A 48 10.71 3.80 11.60
CA LYS A 48 12.06 4.38 11.66
C LYS A 48 12.53 4.80 10.26
N ALA A 49 12.81 6.09 10.11
CA ALA A 49 13.46 6.62 8.93
C ALA A 49 14.84 5.96 8.74
N PHE A 50 15.23 5.76 7.49
CA PHE A 50 16.51 5.20 7.11
C PHE A 50 17.34 6.25 6.37
N ASP A 51 18.51 6.58 6.92
CA ASP A 51 19.37 7.66 6.42
C ASP A 51 20.21 7.26 5.18
N GLY A 52 20.18 5.98 4.78
CA GLY A 52 20.89 5.47 3.60
C GLY A 52 20.05 5.49 2.33
N GLU A 53 20.62 4.99 1.25
CA GLU A 53 19.89 4.74 0.00
C GLU A 53 18.99 3.51 0.14
N SER A 54 17.76 3.60 -0.34
CA SER A 54 16.78 2.53 -0.27
C SER A 54 15.71 2.68 -1.33
N SER A 55 15.28 1.56 -1.89
CA SER A 55 14.13 1.47 -2.79
C SER A 55 12.80 1.32 -2.04
N PHE A 56 12.79 1.46 -0.71
CA PHE A 56 11.59 1.29 0.12
C PHE A 56 11.19 2.59 0.80
N GLN A 57 9.88 2.85 0.84
CA GLN A 57 9.29 4.00 1.50
C GLN A 57 8.03 3.57 2.27
N ALA A 58 7.77 4.28 3.36
CA ALA A 58 6.50 4.23 4.05
C ALA A 58 5.78 5.55 3.79
N ASP A 59 4.55 5.48 3.27
CA ASP A 59 3.71 6.67 3.10
C ASP A 59 2.64 6.68 4.18
N ARG A 60 2.44 7.84 4.79
CA ARG A 60 1.33 8.11 5.70
C ARG A 60 0.27 8.88 4.93
N LEU A 61 -0.94 8.33 4.93
CA LEU A 61 -2.07 8.83 4.16
C LEU A 61 -3.22 9.22 5.07
N ASP A 62 -3.98 10.22 4.64
CA ASP A 62 -5.20 10.63 5.31
C ASP A 62 -6.38 9.69 4.99
N ALA A 63 -7.59 10.04 5.47
CA ALA A 63 -8.80 9.27 5.22
C ALA A 63 -9.20 9.20 3.74
N ASN A 64 -8.74 10.13 2.89
CA ASN A 64 -8.98 10.14 1.45
C ASN A 64 -7.91 9.36 0.67
N ARG A 65 -6.90 8.82 1.37
CA ARG A 65 -5.71 8.18 0.80
C ARG A 65 -4.78 9.17 0.09
N ASP A 66 -4.79 10.43 0.50
CA ASP A 66 -3.79 11.40 0.08
C ASP A 66 -2.54 11.28 0.96
N ILE A 67 -1.37 11.17 0.35
CA ILE A 67 -0.09 11.12 1.06
C ILE A 67 0.21 12.52 1.61
N TYR A 68 0.48 12.63 2.90
CA TYR A 68 0.83 13.90 3.54
C TYR A 68 2.14 13.85 4.35
N ASP A 69 2.68 12.66 4.59
CA ASP A 69 3.99 12.46 5.20
C ASP A 69 4.59 11.16 4.65
N GLU A 70 5.91 11.10 4.51
CA GLU A 70 6.62 9.96 3.93
C GLU A 70 7.98 9.75 4.61
N ARG A 71 8.43 8.51 4.66
CA ARG A 71 9.75 8.15 5.20
C ARG A 71 10.40 7.11 4.32
N ARG A 72 11.64 7.37 3.92
CA ARG A 72 12.53 6.32 3.43
C ARG A 72 12.76 5.31 4.55
N VAL A 73 12.63 4.03 4.24
CA VAL A 73 12.79 2.93 5.20
C VAL A 73 13.71 1.86 4.65
N SER A 74 14.28 1.03 5.52
CA SER A 74 15.07 -0.13 5.10
C SER A 74 14.18 -1.35 4.82
N ALA A 75 14.70 -2.35 4.10
CA ALA A 75 14.04 -3.65 3.97
C ALA A 75 13.72 -4.26 5.34
N GLN A 76 14.66 -4.17 6.29
CA GLN A 76 14.49 -4.69 7.65
C GLN A 76 13.34 -3.99 8.40
N THR A 77 13.15 -2.69 8.15
CA THR A 77 11.99 -1.95 8.69
C THR A 77 10.68 -2.52 8.12
N CYS A 78 10.61 -2.75 6.80
CA CYS A 78 9.43 -3.36 6.18
C CYS A 78 9.14 -4.76 6.73
N GLU A 79 10.17 -5.59 6.91
CA GLU A 79 10.04 -6.93 7.50
C GLU A 79 9.55 -6.88 8.95
N ALA A 80 10.10 -5.97 9.75
CA ALA A 80 9.71 -5.80 11.14
C ALA A 80 8.25 -5.34 11.30
N LEU A 81 7.78 -4.42 10.44
CA LEU A 81 6.42 -3.89 10.48
C LEU A 81 5.37 -4.91 9.99
N THR A 82 5.75 -5.80 9.07
CA THR A 82 4.80 -6.75 8.45
C THR A 82 4.90 -8.17 9.00
N GLY A 83 6.02 -8.51 9.65
CA GLY A 83 6.32 -9.88 10.09
C GLY A 83 6.61 -10.85 8.94
N LYS A 84 6.93 -10.35 7.74
CA LYS A 84 7.21 -11.17 6.54
C LYS A 84 8.58 -10.82 5.94
N PRO A 85 9.30 -11.79 5.33
CA PRO A 85 10.52 -11.50 4.57
C PRO A 85 10.27 -10.57 3.39
N ILE A 86 11.24 -9.69 3.08
CA ILE A 86 11.09 -8.66 2.04
C ILE A 86 10.88 -9.27 0.65
N ALA A 87 11.54 -10.39 0.35
CA ALA A 87 11.38 -11.11 -0.91
C ALA A 87 9.93 -11.59 -1.10
N THR A 88 9.28 -12.03 -0.03
CA THR A 88 7.87 -12.44 -0.05
C THR A 88 6.97 -11.23 -0.30
N LEU A 89 7.20 -10.12 0.39
CA LEU A 89 6.43 -8.88 0.21
C LEU A 89 6.52 -8.37 -1.23
N ILE A 90 7.71 -8.35 -1.82
CA ILE A 90 7.93 -7.92 -3.21
C ILE A 90 7.20 -8.85 -4.19
N ALA A 91 7.30 -10.17 -3.98
CA ALA A 91 6.62 -11.14 -4.85
C ALA A 91 5.10 -11.01 -4.78
N GLU A 92 4.54 -10.90 -3.58
CA GLU A 92 3.10 -10.69 -3.35
C GLU A 92 2.62 -9.36 -3.96
N GLY A 93 3.36 -8.27 -3.71
CA GLY A 93 3.04 -6.95 -4.23
C GLY A 93 3.06 -6.90 -5.76
N ARG A 94 4.10 -7.44 -6.40
CA ARG A 94 4.18 -7.54 -7.87
C ARG A 94 3.02 -8.35 -8.44
N ALA A 95 2.65 -9.46 -7.80
CA ALA A 95 1.53 -10.29 -8.22
C ALA A 95 0.19 -9.54 -8.12
N ALA A 96 -0.01 -8.77 -7.04
CA ALA A 96 -1.19 -7.93 -6.84
C ALA A 96 -1.29 -6.83 -7.91
N LEU A 97 -0.22 -6.07 -8.14
CA LEU A 97 -0.18 -5.03 -9.17
C LEU A 97 -0.45 -5.61 -10.56
N ALA A 98 0.17 -6.74 -10.90
CA ALA A 98 -0.08 -7.40 -12.18
C ALA A 98 -1.55 -7.85 -12.33
N ALA A 99 -2.21 -8.26 -11.25
CA ALA A 99 -3.64 -8.61 -11.27
C ALA A 99 -4.53 -7.38 -11.47
N GLU A 100 -4.21 -6.27 -10.82
CA GLU A 100 -4.90 -4.98 -10.96
C GLU A 100 -4.81 -4.44 -12.40
N LEU A 101 -3.60 -4.40 -12.96
CA LEU A 101 -3.37 -3.95 -14.34
C LEU A 101 -4.14 -4.80 -15.37
N ARG A 102 -4.15 -6.13 -15.20
CA ARG A 102 -5.00 -7.03 -16.01
C ARG A 102 -6.50 -6.72 -15.85
N GLY A 103 -6.91 -6.28 -14.66
CA GLY A 103 -8.27 -5.79 -14.41
C GLY A 103 -8.63 -4.60 -15.29
N TYR A 104 -7.78 -3.57 -15.31
CA TYR A 104 -7.99 -2.38 -16.13
C TYR A 104 -8.02 -2.66 -17.62
N GLN A 105 -7.11 -3.50 -18.12
CA GLN A 105 -7.09 -3.91 -19.52
C GLN A 105 -8.39 -4.59 -19.95
N ARG A 106 -8.96 -5.46 -19.10
CA ARG A 106 -10.24 -6.12 -19.38
C ARG A 106 -11.41 -5.14 -19.38
N THR A 107 -11.45 -4.21 -18.44
CA THR A 107 -12.51 -3.18 -18.38
C THR A 107 -12.44 -2.23 -19.56
N ALA A 108 -11.25 -1.77 -19.94
CA ALA A 108 -11.04 -0.91 -21.10
C ALA A 108 -11.45 -1.63 -22.40
N MET A 109 -11.06 -2.90 -22.57
CA MET A 109 -11.46 -3.71 -23.72
C MET A 109 -12.99 -3.87 -23.82
N ARG A 110 -13.67 -4.08 -22.68
CA ARG A 110 -15.14 -4.20 -22.64
C ARG A 110 -15.83 -2.91 -23.09
N LEU A 111 -15.37 -1.75 -22.62
CA LEU A 111 -15.94 -0.45 -23.00
C LEU A 111 -15.76 -0.16 -24.50
N VAL A 112 -14.63 -0.57 -25.09
CA VAL A 112 -14.40 -0.43 -26.53
C VAL A 112 -15.35 -1.30 -27.35
N VAL A 113 -15.61 -2.54 -26.94
CA VAL A 113 -16.53 -3.45 -27.64
C VAL A 113 -17.99 -3.00 -27.52
N ASP A 114 -18.39 -2.47 -26.36
CA ASP A 114 -19.76 -2.01 -26.12
C ASP A 114 -20.07 -0.69 -26.86
N ASN A 115 -19.06 0.15 -27.12
CA ASN A 115 -19.20 1.38 -27.92
C ASN A 115 -19.06 1.17 -29.45
N ALA A 116 -18.73 -0.05 -29.90
CA ALA A 116 -18.57 -0.39 -31.31
C ALA A 116 -19.82 -1.06 -31.92
N LYS A 117 -20.96 -1.04 -31.19
CA LYS A 117 -22.28 -1.53 -31.62
C LYS A 117 -23.27 -0.38 -31.65
#